data_AF-A0A0Q6K9A0-F1
#
_entry.id   AF-A0A0Q6K9A0-F1
#
_cell.length_a   1.000
_cell.length_b   1.000
_cell.length_c   1.000
_cell.angle_alpha   90.00
_cell.angle_beta   90.00
_cell.angle_gamma   90.00
#
_symmetry.space_group_name_H-M   'P 1'
#
loop_
_entity.id
_entity.type
_entity.pdbx_description
1 polymer ?
#
loop_
_entity_poly.entity_id
_entity_poly.type
_entity_poly.pdbx_seq_one_letter_code
_entity_poly.pdbx_strand_id
1 'polypeptide(L)'
;PAKAKGKYTLIAGHRRHAAAKKAVLKTVPCIVRFDLAGDDRAQLEVMLTENLHRSDLNVVEEGNAYQSLLEFDDVDLKGLATRTGHKQKTIRDRIKLANAPQTLRDRLVARQVTIEDALALTEFADDQAVYDRLALFLGTSNFAFNLEHARKQREWVKREAKLVKELTDKGIRVVTNEQLDEEVEAASTAAETDPTVETFEWYEIDDEDEVPEGAERAAMPNQHSEDGITWFYKSVFADAGSTDNVTDKGSTAPSPETPAQVEAREERDRKAKLEENLRTAATVRRRHLAMAAAQQSKDLAIRSLRILVLERATSAPYTKSVAMELLGVPPMTKDDDENDHAEIERHVNKMSLEQLAVSAYLLMHVLQERDLAGVFAWTRESYPALDAWHHDLTELFGYEYSDVEQGLLDARDAVAADAKE
;
A
#
# COMPACT_ATOMS: atom_id res chain seq x y z
N PRO A 1 48.30 14.01 20.87
CA PRO A 1 49.38 14.82 21.48
C PRO A 1 49.56 14.53 22.98
N ALA A 2 50.53 13.68 23.34
CA ALA A 2 51.15 13.67 24.66
C ALA A 2 52.52 12.96 24.57
N LYS A 3 53.58 13.62 25.05
CA LYS A 3 54.76 13.03 25.70
C LYS A 3 55.66 14.17 26.20
N ALA A 4 55.19 14.88 27.22
CA ALA A 4 56.03 15.72 28.07
C ALA A 4 56.03 15.09 29.46
N LYS A 5 57.21 14.83 30.03
CA LYS A 5 57.36 14.27 31.39
C LYS A 5 56.56 15.09 32.39
N GLY A 6 55.69 14.44 33.16
CA GLY A 6 54.87 15.07 34.21
C GLY A 6 53.43 15.45 33.83
N LYS A 7 52.93 15.09 32.65
CA LYS A 7 51.51 15.27 32.26
C LYS A 7 50.75 13.94 32.26
N TYR A 8 49.50 13.94 32.73
CA TYR A 8 48.59 12.79 32.72
C TYR A 8 47.58 12.90 31.57
N THR A 9 47.20 11.77 30.98
CA THR A 9 46.08 11.69 30.03
C THR A 9 44.81 11.30 30.79
N LEU A 10 43.72 12.03 30.55
CA LEU A 10 42.43 11.71 31.14
C LEU A 10 41.79 10.55 30.36
N ILE A 11 41.60 9.41 31.01
CA ILE A 11 40.93 8.24 30.43
C ILE A 11 39.42 8.36 30.70
N ALA A 12 38.98 8.30 31.96
CA ALA A 12 37.58 8.39 32.34
C ALA A 12 37.26 9.69 33.11
N GLY A 13 35.99 10.13 33.09
CA GLY A 13 35.54 11.28 33.90
C GLY A 13 35.62 12.66 33.22
N HIS A 14 35.58 12.71 31.88
CA HIS A 14 35.61 13.95 31.09
C HIS A 14 34.54 14.98 31.54
N ARG A 15 33.31 14.55 31.83
CA ARG A 15 32.24 15.41 32.35
C ARG A 15 32.59 16.04 33.71
N ARG A 16 33.15 15.24 34.64
CA ARG A 16 33.57 15.70 35.98
C ARG A 16 34.75 16.66 35.89
N HIS A 17 35.71 16.39 35.02
CA HIS A 17 36.82 17.30 34.75
C HIS A 17 36.35 18.62 34.14
N ALA A 18 35.41 18.59 33.18
CA ALA A 18 34.81 19.80 32.60
C ALA A 18 34.04 20.62 33.65
N ALA A 19 33.27 19.96 34.52
CA ALA A 19 32.58 20.61 35.62
C ALA A 19 33.56 21.22 36.64
N ALA A 20 34.62 20.50 37.00
CA ALA A 20 35.67 20.99 37.90
C ALA A 20 36.41 22.21 37.34
N LYS A 21 36.67 22.23 36.02
CA LYS A 21 37.20 23.42 35.33
C LYS A 21 36.26 24.61 35.42
N LYS A 22 34.95 24.41 35.16
CA LYS A 22 33.93 25.47 35.31
C LYS A 22 33.80 25.97 36.75
N ALA A 23 33.95 25.07 37.72
CA ALA A 23 33.96 25.37 39.15
C ALA A 23 35.30 25.94 39.65
N VAL A 24 36.29 26.13 38.76
CA VAL A 24 37.62 26.69 39.07
C VAL A 24 38.36 25.90 40.17
N LEU A 25 38.15 24.59 40.23
CA LEU A 25 38.88 23.73 41.16
C LEU A 25 40.34 23.58 40.72
N LYS A 26 41.27 23.85 41.65
CA LYS A 26 42.72 23.71 41.40
C LYS A 26 43.19 22.26 41.31
N THR A 27 42.49 21.34 41.99
CA THR A 27 42.82 19.91 41.99
C THR A 27 41.54 19.08 42.00
N VAL A 28 41.63 17.86 41.48
CA VAL A 28 40.55 16.86 41.49
C VAL A 28 41.12 15.51 41.93
N PRO A 29 40.37 14.69 42.66
CA PRO A 29 40.80 13.33 42.98
C PRO A 29 40.87 12.49 41.70
N CYS A 30 41.95 11.73 41.54
CA CYS A 30 42.19 10.90 40.36
C CYS A 30 42.80 9.56 40.78
N ILE A 31 42.49 8.52 40.00
CA ILE A 31 43.14 7.20 40.10
C ILE A 31 44.11 7.09 38.94
N VAL A 32 45.39 6.81 39.24
CA VAL A 32 46.42 6.63 38.21
C VAL A 32 46.47 5.15 37.82
N ARG A 33 46.20 4.85 36.55
CA ARG A 33 46.23 3.50 35.96
C ARG A 33 47.56 3.27 35.25
N PHE A 34 48.55 2.79 35.99
CA PHE A 34 49.88 2.48 35.43
C PHE A 34 49.86 1.29 34.48
N ASP A 35 48.89 0.40 34.63
CA ASP A 35 48.64 -0.77 33.79
C ASP A 35 48.22 -0.44 32.36
N LEU A 36 47.78 0.80 32.09
CA LEU A 36 47.39 1.29 30.76
C LEU A 36 48.46 2.18 30.11
N ALA A 37 49.61 2.35 30.77
CA ALA A 37 50.62 3.31 30.33
C ALA A 37 51.33 2.85 29.04
N GLY A 38 51.20 3.65 27.97
CA GLY A 38 51.84 3.38 26.68
C GLY A 38 51.04 2.46 25.76
N ASP A 39 49.87 2.00 26.20
CA ASP A 39 48.92 1.22 25.40
C ASP A 39 47.70 2.10 25.08
N ASP A 40 47.78 2.82 23.96
CA ASP A 40 46.71 3.73 23.51
C ASP A 40 45.41 2.98 23.18
N ARG A 41 45.51 1.69 22.82
CA ARG A 41 44.36 0.81 22.52
C ARG A 41 43.62 0.46 23.80
N ALA A 42 44.34 -0.06 24.81
CA ALA A 42 43.74 -0.39 26.11
C ALA A 42 43.17 0.87 26.80
N GLN A 43 43.79 2.04 26.59
CA GLN A 43 43.23 3.32 27.03
C GLN A 43 41.88 3.60 26.35
N LEU A 44 41.79 3.55 25.01
CA LEU A 44 40.55 3.77 24.26
C LEU A 44 39.44 2.78 24.64
N GLU A 45 39.79 1.51 24.80
CA GLU A 45 38.85 0.47 25.19
C GLU A 45 38.23 0.72 26.56
N VAL A 46 39.04 1.14 27.54
CA VAL A 46 38.56 1.51 28.89
C VAL A 46 37.68 2.77 28.82
N MET A 47 38.02 3.74 27.96
CA MET A 47 37.17 4.93 27.75
C MET A 47 35.80 4.58 27.17
N LEU A 48 35.76 3.71 26.17
CA LEU A 48 34.52 3.29 25.52
C LEU A 48 33.67 2.43 26.46
N THR A 49 34.30 1.53 27.21
CA THR A 49 33.60 0.66 28.18
C THR A 49 33.01 1.48 29.36
N GLU A 50 33.72 2.52 29.86
CA GLU A 50 33.16 3.42 30.89
C GLU A 50 31.97 4.21 30.38
N ASN A 51 32.05 4.72 29.14
CA ASN A 51 30.94 5.43 28.53
C ASN A 51 29.72 4.53 28.34
N LEU A 52 29.91 3.26 27.97
CA LEU A 52 28.83 2.30 27.77
C LEU A 52 28.07 1.96 29.07
N HIS A 53 28.73 1.99 30.23
CA HIS A 53 28.08 1.78 31.53
C HIS A 53 27.27 2.99 32.03
N ARG A 54 27.16 4.06 31.25
CA ARG A 54 26.30 5.18 31.59
C ARG A 54 24.84 4.79 31.45
N SER A 55 24.05 5.04 32.49
CA SER A 55 22.60 4.77 32.50
C SER A 55 21.78 5.71 31.62
N ASP A 56 22.40 6.72 31.00
CA ASP A 56 21.73 7.78 30.24
C ASP A 56 22.05 7.80 28.73
N LEU A 57 22.65 6.72 28.18
CA LEU A 57 22.87 6.61 26.75
C LEU A 57 21.54 6.42 26.00
N ASN A 58 21.40 7.11 24.86
CA ASN A 58 20.32 6.81 23.93
C ASN A 58 20.69 5.63 23.01
N VAL A 59 19.67 5.10 22.33
CA VAL A 59 19.78 3.91 21.44
C VAL A 59 20.86 4.05 20.37
N VAL A 60 21.04 5.26 19.82
CA VAL A 60 22.01 5.56 18.77
C VAL A 60 23.43 5.64 19.36
N GLU A 61 23.58 6.26 20.52
CA GLU A 61 24.85 6.33 21.24
C GLU A 61 25.33 4.94 21.69
N GLU A 62 24.43 4.09 22.19
CA GLU A 62 24.73 2.69 22.50
C GLU A 62 25.25 1.95 21.25
N GLY A 63 24.56 2.09 20.12
CA GLY A 63 24.96 1.45 18.87
C GLY A 63 26.33 1.90 18.36
N ASN A 64 26.62 3.20 18.40
CA ASN A 64 27.93 3.74 18.04
C ASN A 64 29.05 3.23 18.97
N ALA A 65 28.77 3.14 20.28
CA ALA A 65 29.71 2.59 21.25
C ALA A 65 29.99 1.10 21.00
N TYR A 66 28.96 0.30 20.71
CA TYR A 66 29.15 -1.10 20.33
C TYR A 66 29.95 -1.25 19.04
N GLN A 67 29.69 -0.43 18.03
CA GLN A 67 30.44 -0.44 16.77
C GLN A 67 31.91 -0.12 17.00
N SER A 68 32.19 0.94 17.78
CA SER A 68 33.57 1.32 18.14
C SER A 68 34.31 0.22 18.91
N LEU A 69 33.60 -0.56 19.73
CA LEU A 69 34.19 -1.68 20.46
C LEU A 69 34.46 -2.91 19.56
N LEU A 70 33.71 -3.09 18.47
CA LEU A 70 33.93 -4.17 17.50
C LEU A 70 35.08 -3.88 16.51
N GLU A 71 35.55 -2.64 16.43
CA GLU A 71 36.73 -2.27 15.62
C GLU A 71 38.05 -2.77 16.23
N PHE A 72 38.05 -3.24 17.48
CA PHE A 72 39.21 -3.86 18.09
C PHE A 72 39.30 -5.34 17.66
N ASP A 73 40.42 -5.74 17.03
CA ASP A 73 40.66 -7.10 16.47
C ASP A 73 40.40 -8.29 17.41
N ASP A 74 40.34 -8.07 18.73
CA ASP A 74 40.18 -9.09 19.77
C ASP A 74 38.75 -9.18 20.32
N VAL A 75 37.82 -8.35 19.82
CA VAL A 75 36.43 -8.30 20.29
C VAL A 75 35.47 -8.71 19.19
N ASP A 76 34.96 -9.94 19.30
CA ASP A 76 33.81 -10.38 18.50
C ASP A 76 32.47 -10.05 19.19
N LEU A 77 31.36 -10.24 18.47
CA LEU A 77 30.00 -10.03 19.00
C LEU A 77 29.73 -10.84 20.28
N LYS A 78 30.34 -12.02 20.43
CA LYS A 78 30.16 -12.89 21.58
C LYS A 78 30.90 -12.35 22.80
N GLY A 79 32.15 -11.93 22.63
CA GLY A 79 32.96 -11.28 23.65
C GLY A 79 32.32 -9.97 24.12
N LEU A 80 31.81 -9.16 23.18
CA LEU A 80 31.10 -7.93 23.50
C LEU A 80 29.82 -8.20 24.31
N ALA A 81 29.03 -9.21 23.94
CA ALA A 81 27.85 -9.62 24.71
C ALA A 81 28.21 -10.04 26.14
N THR A 82 29.28 -10.82 26.34
CA THR A 82 29.74 -11.22 27.68
C THR A 82 30.20 -10.04 28.52
N ARG A 83 30.93 -9.09 27.92
CA ARG A 83 31.45 -7.90 28.61
C ARG A 83 30.37 -6.92 29.02
N THR A 84 29.33 -6.78 28.20
CA THR A 84 28.28 -5.75 28.39
C THR A 84 27.05 -6.30 29.11
N GLY A 85 26.90 -7.62 29.21
CA GLY A 85 25.71 -8.27 29.78
C GLY A 85 24.48 -8.25 28.86
N HIS A 86 24.61 -7.73 27.63
CA HIS A 86 23.54 -7.69 26.65
C HIS A 86 23.55 -8.90 25.71
N LYS A 87 22.39 -9.25 25.17
CA LYS A 87 22.28 -10.30 24.15
C LYS A 87 22.93 -9.83 22.85
N GLN A 88 23.58 -10.75 22.12
CA GLN A 88 24.16 -10.45 20.79
C GLN A 88 23.13 -9.85 19.81
N LYS A 89 21.85 -10.25 19.93
CA LYS A 89 20.76 -9.65 19.13
C LYS A 89 20.61 -8.16 19.45
N THR A 90 20.54 -7.79 20.73
CA THR A 90 20.43 -6.40 21.16
C THR A 90 21.58 -5.55 20.63
N ILE A 91 22.82 -6.05 20.72
CA ILE A 91 24.00 -5.34 20.21
C ILE A 91 23.88 -5.11 18.70
N ARG A 92 23.53 -6.15 17.93
CA ARG A 92 23.32 -6.02 16.47
C ARG A 92 22.21 -5.04 16.12
N ASP A 93 21.09 -5.11 16.83
CA ASP A 93 19.93 -4.23 16.62
C ASP A 93 20.32 -2.77 16.89
N ARG A 94 21.07 -2.50 17.96
CA ARG A 94 21.57 -1.15 18.29
C ARG A 94 22.54 -0.62 17.23
N ILE A 95 23.46 -1.45 16.76
CA ILE A 95 24.37 -1.09 15.67
C ILE A 95 23.59 -0.80 14.39
N LYS A 96 22.57 -1.60 14.06
CA LYS A 96 21.70 -1.35 12.89
C LYS A 96 21.03 0.02 12.99
N LEU A 97 20.43 0.34 14.14
CA LEU A 97 19.76 1.63 14.35
C LEU A 97 20.74 2.81 14.34
N ALA A 98 21.96 2.63 14.84
CA ALA A 98 23.01 3.66 14.80
C ALA A 98 23.50 3.97 13.38
N ASN A 99 23.40 3.01 12.47
CA ASN A 99 23.72 3.17 11.04
C ASN A 99 22.50 3.55 10.18
N ALA A 100 21.32 3.74 10.78
CA ALA A 100 20.11 4.11 10.04
C ALA A 100 20.14 5.58 9.55
N PRO A 101 19.27 5.97 8.60
CA PRO A 101 19.16 7.36 8.15
C PRO A 101 19.03 8.35 9.30
N GLN A 102 19.62 9.54 9.14
CA GLN A 102 19.67 10.57 10.20
C GLN A 102 18.28 10.91 10.74
N THR A 103 17.28 10.98 9.86
CA THR A 103 15.88 11.24 10.22
C THR A 103 15.32 10.19 11.19
N LEU A 104 15.59 8.90 10.99
CA LEU A 104 15.16 7.84 11.90
C LEU A 104 15.90 7.91 13.24
N ARG A 105 17.20 8.23 13.21
CA ARG A 105 18.02 8.39 14.42
C ARG A 105 17.53 9.54 15.29
N ASP A 106 17.21 10.68 14.69
CA ASP A 106 16.69 11.84 15.42
C ASP A 106 15.36 11.53 16.10
N ARG A 107 14.46 10.83 15.40
CA ARG A 107 13.16 10.38 15.94
C ARG A 107 13.32 9.37 17.09
N LEU A 108 14.30 8.46 17.01
CA LEU A 108 14.65 7.52 18.09
C LEU A 108 15.18 8.25 19.32
N VAL A 109 16.09 9.22 19.14
CA VAL A 109 16.63 10.04 20.24
C VAL A 109 15.52 10.85 20.91
N ALA A 110 14.60 11.41 20.12
CA ALA A 110 13.43 12.13 20.60
C ALA A 110 12.34 11.22 21.21
N ARG A 111 12.52 9.88 21.20
CA ARG A 111 11.54 8.88 21.67
C ARG A 111 10.17 8.97 20.99
N GLN A 112 10.14 9.43 19.74
CA GLN A 112 8.92 9.53 18.94
C GLN A 112 8.54 8.19 18.29
N VAL A 113 9.46 7.23 18.27
CA VAL A 113 9.30 5.91 17.65
C VAL A 113 9.85 4.84 18.56
N THR A 114 9.25 3.65 18.52
CA THR A 114 9.75 2.51 19.28
C THR A 114 11.00 1.92 18.62
N ILE A 115 11.79 1.19 19.39
CA ILE A 115 12.94 0.46 18.87
C ILE A 115 12.48 -0.63 17.91
N GLU A 116 11.40 -1.33 18.26
CA GLU A 116 10.82 -2.40 17.45
C GLU A 116 10.40 -1.89 16.09
N ASP A 117 9.68 -0.77 16.03
CA ASP A 117 9.19 -0.20 14.77
C ASP A 117 10.35 0.31 13.91
N ALA A 118 11.33 0.97 14.52
CA ALA A 118 12.52 1.43 13.82
C ALA A 118 13.32 0.25 13.23
N LEU A 119 13.47 -0.85 13.97
CA LEU A 119 14.13 -2.07 13.46
C LEU A 119 13.32 -2.70 12.33
N ALA A 120 12.00 -2.76 12.45
CA ALA A 120 11.15 -3.30 11.40
C ALA A 120 11.25 -2.48 10.11
N LEU A 121 11.33 -1.15 10.22
CA LEU A 121 11.56 -0.28 9.07
C LEU A 121 12.87 -0.60 8.34
N THR A 122 13.95 -0.94 9.08
CA THR A 122 15.24 -1.32 8.47
C THR A 122 15.19 -2.62 7.66
N GLU A 123 14.13 -3.43 7.76
CA GLU A 123 13.95 -4.63 6.93
C GLU A 123 13.81 -4.28 5.44
N PHE A 124 13.38 -3.06 5.13
CA PHE A 124 13.12 -2.56 3.78
C PHE A 124 14.19 -1.56 3.31
N ALA A 125 15.35 -1.50 3.97
CA ALA A 125 16.42 -0.57 3.61
C ALA A 125 17.00 -0.78 2.19
N ASP A 126 16.75 -1.93 1.57
CA ASP A 126 17.10 -2.22 0.18
C ASP A 126 16.02 -1.81 -0.85
N ASP A 127 14.83 -1.43 -0.38
CA ASP A 127 13.72 -0.93 -1.20
C ASP A 127 13.32 0.47 -0.70
N GLN A 128 13.96 1.49 -1.28
CA GLN A 128 13.81 2.87 -0.85
C GLN A 128 12.36 3.36 -0.93
N ALA A 129 11.60 2.94 -1.96
CA ALA A 129 10.22 3.36 -2.14
C ALA A 129 9.30 2.80 -1.04
N VAL A 130 9.46 1.52 -0.69
CA VAL A 130 8.70 0.91 0.41
C VAL A 130 9.16 1.46 1.76
N TYR A 131 10.45 1.68 1.94
CA TYR A 131 11.01 2.29 3.14
C TYR A 131 10.39 3.67 3.40
N ASP A 132 10.40 4.57 2.41
CA ASP A 132 9.90 5.93 2.57
C ASP A 132 8.40 5.93 2.86
N ARG A 133 7.62 5.09 2.17
CA ARG A 133 6.19 4.89 2.48
C ARG A 133 5.95 4.44 3.92
N LEU A 134 6.71 3.46 4.41
CA LEU A 134 6.57 2.97 5.78
C LEU A 134 7.02 4.01 6.81
N ALA A 135 8.01 4.84 6.47
CA ALA A 135 8.51 5.90 7.34
C ALA A 135 7.45 6.99 7.62
N LEU A 136 6.52 7.23 6.69
CA LEU A 136 5.37 8.13 6.87
C LEU A 136 4.44 7.67 8.01
N PHE A 137 4.22 6.36 8.13
CA PHE A 137 3.35 5.79 9.16
C PHE A 137 4.07 5.53 10.48
N LEU A 138 5.40 5.63 10.51
CA LEU A 138 6.20 5.32 11.69
C LEU A 138 5.74 6.15 12.90
N GLY A 139 5.53 5.52 14.05
CA GLY A 139 5.02 6.18 15.26
C GLY A 139 3.50 6.44 15.28
N THR A 140 2.77 6.06 14.23
CA THR A 140 1.29 6.08 14.20
C THR A 140 0.71 4.69 14.49
N SER A 141 -0.59 4.61 14.77
CA SER A 141 -1.31 3.33 14.94
C SER A 141 -1.33 2.47 13.67
N ASN A 142 -1.10 3.06 12.50
CA ASN A 142 -1.21 2.38 11.20
C ASN A 142 0.10 1.73 10.75
N PHE A 143 1.21 1.93 11.46
CA PHE A 143 2.52 1.39 11.08
C PHE A 143 2.49 -0.14 10.95
N ALA A 144 1.92 -0.83 11.95
CA ALA A 144 1.90 -2.29 11.99
C ALA A 144 1.16 -2.91 10.79
N PHE A 145 0.01 -2.33 10.42
CA PHE A 145 -0.77 -2.77 9.26
C PHE A 145 0.01 -2.60 7.95
N ASN A 146 0.60 -1.42 7.74
CA ASN A 146 1.36 -1.13 6.52
C ASN A 146 2.63 -2.00 6.42
N LEU A 147 3.30 -2.25 7.55
CA LEU A 147 4.45 -3.14 7.63
C LEU A 147 4.09 -4.58 7.28
N GLU A 148 2.98 -5.10 7.80
CA GLU A 148 2.51 -6.44 7.47
C GLU A 148 2.16 -6.57 5.98
N HIS A 149 1.47 -5.56 5.44
CA HIS A 149 1.15 -5.51 4.01
C HIS A 149 2.43 -5.49 3.14
N ALA A 150 3.43 -4.68 3.50
CA ALA A 150 4.71 -4.64 2.80
C ALA A 150 5.46 -5.98 2.86
N ARG A 151 5.44 -6.67 4.00
CA ARG A 151 6.03 -8.02 4.14
C ARG A 151 5.32 -9.04 3.28
N LYS A 152 3.98 -9.07 3.29
CA LYS A 152 3.17 -9.96 2.44
C LYS A 152 3.49 -9.74 0.97
N GLN A 153 3.57 -8.48 0.54
CA GLN A 153 3.82 -8.18 -0.85
C GLN A 153 5.26 -8.58 -1.27
N ARG A 154 6.25 -8.40 -0.40
CA ARG A 154 7.61 -8.87 -0.68
C ARG A 154 7.71 -10.39 -0.80
N GLU A 155 6.96 -11.13 0.02
CA GLU A 155 6.87 -12.58 -0.10
C GLU A 155 6.11 -13.02 -1.36
N TRP A 156 5.07 -12.29 -1.74
CA TRP A 156 4.35 -12.53 -3.00
C TRP A 156 5.27 -12.33 -4.20
N VAL A 157 6.03 -11.25 -4.30
CA VAL A 157 6.96 -11.01 -5.43
C VAL A 157 7.95 -12.17 -5.59
N LYS A 158 8.46 -12.74 -4.47
CA LYS A 158 9.32 -13.93 -4.52
C LYS A 158 8.56 -15.17 -5.01
N ARG A 159 7.33 -15.36 -4.54
CA ARG A 159 6.47 -16.49 -4.94
C ARG A 159 6.08 -16.39 -6.41
N GLU A 160 5.65 -15.22 -6.87
CA GLU A 160 5.31 -14.91 -8.25
C GLU A 160 6.49 -15.21 -9.18
N ALA A 161 7.69 -14.71 -8.88
CA ALA A 161 8.88 -15.02 -9.69
C ALA A 161 9.16 -16.53 -9.79
N LYS A 162 8.88 -17.28 -8.72
CA LYS A 162 9.00 -18.74 -8.71
C LYS A 162 7.90 -19.40 -9.57
N LEU A 163 6.65 -18.96 -9.44
CA LEU A 163 5.53 -19.47 -10.22
C LEU A 163 5.71 -19.20 -11.72
N VAL A 164 6.10 -17.98 -12.11
CA VAL A 164 6.40 -17.61 -13.50
C VAL A 164 7.46 -18.55 -14.07
N LYS A 165 8.53 -18.81 -13.31
CA LYS A 165 9.59 -19.73 -13.73
C LYS A 165 9.07 -21.16 -13.88
N GLU A 166 8.32 -21.68 -12.91
CA GLU A 166 7.75 -23.03 -12.96
C GLU A 166 6.79 -23.23 -14.14
N LEU A 167 5.94 -22.23 -14.42
CA LEU A 167 5.03 -22.22 -15.56
C LEU A 167 5.79 -22.20 -16.89
N THR A 168 6.81 -21.34 -16.99
CA THR A 168 7.65 -21.23 -18.19
C THR A 168 8.44 -22.53 -18.44
N ASP A 169 8.99 -23.15 -17.39
CA ASP A 169 9.71 -24.43 -17.47
C ASP A 169 8.79 -25.59 -17.92
N LYS A 170 7.50 -25.50 -17.61
CA LYS A 170 6.44 -26.41 -18.11
C LYS A 170 5.97 -26.08 -19.54
N GLY A 171 6.49 -25.01 -20.15
CA GLY A 171 6.07 -24.54 -21.47
C GLY A 171 4.69 -23.88 -21.49
N ILE A 172 4.18 -23.45 -20.34
CA ILE A 172 2.89 -22.76 -20.22
C ILE A 172 3.12 -21.26 -20.47
N ARG A 173 2.22 -20.67 -21.26
CA ARG A 173 2.23 -19.25 -21.57
C ARG A 173 1.80 -18.43 -20.36
N VAL A 174 2.69 -17.59 -19.83
CA VAL A 174 2.38 -16.66 -18.75
C VAL A 174 1.89 -15.34 -19.34
N VAL A 175 0.76 -14.84 -18.86
CA VAL A 175 0.05 -13.67 -19.41
C VAL A 175 -0.41 -12.72 -18.30
N THR A 176 -0.77 -11.49 -18.69
CA THR A 176 -1.55 -10.56 -17.87
C THR A 176 -2.97 -10.41 -18.45
N ASN A 177 -3.93 -9.95 -17.65
CA ASN A 177 -5.28 -9.65 -18.15
C ASN A 177 -5.25 -8.64 -19.30
N GLU A 178 -4.40 -7.61 -19.21
CA GLU A 178 -4.23 -6.61 -20.27
C GLU A 178 -3.78 -7.25 -21.60
N GLN A 179 -2.86 -8.22 -21.56
CA GLN A 179 -2.43 -8.94 -22.77
C GLN A 179 -3.56 -9.78 -23.38
N LEU A 180 -4.38 -10.42 -22.54
CA LEU A 180 -5.52 -11.21 -23.00
C LEU A 180 -6.59 -10.32 -23.64
N ASP A 181 -6.88 -9.18 -23.03
CA ASP A 181 -7.83 -8.19 -23.55
C ASP A 181 -7.33 -7.61 -24.88
N GLU A 182 -6.05 -7.22 -24.97
CA GLU A 182 -5.42 -6.73 -26.20
C GLU A 182 -5.50 -7.74 -27.34
N GLU A 183 -5.33 -9.04 -27.07
CA GLU A 183 -5.45 -10.10 -28.06
C GLU A 183 -6.87 -10.24 -28.60
N VAL A 184 -7.87 -10.18 -27.72
CA VAL A 184 -9.29 -10.28 -28.10
C VAL A 184 -9.71 -9.06 -28.91
N GLU A 185 -9.31 -7.86 -28.50
CA GLU A 185 -9.58 -6.61 -29.22
C GLU A 185 -8.90 -6.59 -30.60
N ALA A 186 -7.64 -7.04 -30.69
CA ALA A 186 -6.92 -7.12 -31.95
C ALA A 186 -7.59 -8.12 -32.92
N ALA A 187 -8.02 -9.29 -32.43
CA ALA A 187 -8.71 -10.28 -33.24
C ALA A 187 -10.08 -9.78 -33.71
N SER A 188 -10.83 -9.14 -32.82
CA SER A 188 -12.15 -8.55 -33.12
C SER A 188 -12.03 -7.45 -34.18
N THR A 189 -11.08 -6.53 -34.01
CA THR A 189 -10.81 -5.45 -34.96
C THR A 189 -10.39 -5.98 -36.33
N ALA A 190 -9.53 -7.01 -36.36
CA ALA A 190 -9.10 -7.62 -37.60
C ALA A 190 -10.28 -8.31 -38.32
N ALA A 191 -11.16 -8.99 -37.59
CA ALA A 191 -12.36 -9.65 -38.12
C ALA A 191 -13.38 -8.68 -38.74
N GLU A 192 -13.40 -7.40 -38.33
CA GLU A 192 -14.22 -6.37 -39.00
C GLU A 192 -13.79 -6.11 -40.45
N THR A 193 -12.51 -6.31 -40.75
CA THR A 193 -11.90 -6.01 -42.06
C THR A 193 -11.61 -7.26 -42.90
N ASP A 194 -11.39 -8.40 -42.24
CA ASP A 194 -11.11 -9.69 -42.86
C ASP A 194 -11.99 -10.78 -42.21
N PRO A 195 -13.07 -11.24 -42.90
CA PRO A 195 -13.98 -12.26 -42.37
C PRO A 195 -13.32 -13.65 -42.19
N THR A 196 -12.08 -13.84 -42.63
CA THR A 196 -11.32 -15.08 -42.41
C THR A 196 -10.62 -15.12 -41.06
N VAL A 197 -10.57 -14.00 -40.34
CA VAL A 197 -10.00 -13.92 -39.00
C VAL A 197 -11.02 -14.46 -37.99
N GLU A 198 -10.64 -15.52 -37.28
CA GLU A 198 -11.44 -16.11 -36.22
C GLU A 198 -11.44 -15.22 -34.97
N THR A 199 -12.63 -14.90 -34.47
CA THR A 199 -12.79 -14.24 -33.17
C THR A 199 -12.80 -15.28 -32.05
N PHE A 200 -12.26 -14.90 -30.90
CA PHE A 200 -12.15 -15.78 -29.74
C PHE A 200 -12.32 -15.00 -28.44
N GLU A 201 -12.57 -15.73 -27.36
CA GLU A 201 -12.54 -15.23 -25.99
C GLU A 201 -11.60 -16.09 -25.15
N TRP A 202 -11.01 -15.46 -24.13
CA TRP A 202 -10.32 -16.16 -23.05
C TRP A 202 -11.28 -16.39 -21.90
N TYR A 203 -11.39 -17.64 -21.45
CA TYR A 203 -12.23 -18.04 -20.32
C TYR A 203 -11.35 -18.33 -19.11
N GLU A 204 -11.64 -17.64 -18.00
CA GLU A 204 -11.02 -17.90 -16.70
C GLU A 204 -11.55 -19.20 -16.10
N ILE A 205 -10.64 -20.03 -15.58
CA ILE A 205 -10.93 -21.28 -14.88
C ILE A 205 -10.07 -21.38 -13.62
N ASP A 206 -10.58 -22.09 -12.63
CA ASP A 206 -9.91 -22.25 -11.32
C ASP A 206 -8.82 -23.34 -11.36
N ASP A 207 -8.97 -24.36 -12.21
CA ASP A 207 -8.07 -25.52 -12.30
C ASP A 207 -7.53 -25.73 -13.74
N GLU A 208 -6.25 -26.07 -13.87
CA GLU A 208 -5.60 -26.41 -15.13
C GLU A 208 -6.28 -27.61 -15.82
N ASP A 209 -6.81 -28.55 -15.03
CA ASP A 209 -7.46 -29.76 -15.54
C ASP A 209 -8.82 -29.49 -16.20
N GLU A 210 -9.37 -28.28 -16.08
CA GLU A 210 -10.62 -27.86 -16.73
C GLU A 210 -10.41 -27.34 -18.16
N VAL A 211 -9.16 -27.21 -18.63
CA VAL A 211 -8.87 -26.81 -20.01
C VAL A 211 -9.41 -27.85 -21.00
N PRO A 212 -10.28 -27.49 -21.96
CA PRO A 212 -10.77 -28.41 -22.97
C PRO A 212 -9.62 -29.03 -23.80
N GLU A 213 -9.75 -30.31 -24.15
CA GLU A 213 -8.72 -31.02 -24.91
C GLU A 213 -8.46 -30.35 -26.26
N GLY A 214 -7.22 -29.87 -26.46
CA GLY A 214 -6.79 -29.17 -27.67
C GLY A 214 -6.96 -27.64 -27.64
N ALA A 215 -7.54 -27.06 -26.57
CA ALA A 215 -7.62 -25.61 -26.42
C ALA A 215 -6.25 -25.00 -26.07
N GLU A 216 -5.97 -23.81 -26.60
CA GLU A 216 -4.81 -23.01 -26.18
C GLU A 216 -5.02 -22.56 -24.74
N ARG A 217 -3.98 -22.66 -23.90
CA ARG A 217 -4.04 -22.33 -22.48
C ARG A 217 -2.99 -21.32 -22.08
N ALA A 218 -3.34 -20.50 -21.10
CA ALA A 218 -2.46 -19.50 -20.50
C ALA A 218 -2.66 -19.46 -18.98
N ALA A 219 -1.69 -18.91 -18.27
CA ALA A 219 -1.70 -18.80 -16.81
C ALA A 219 -1.24 -17.41 -16.36
N MET A 220 -1.83 -16.89 -15.30
CA MET A 220 -1.44 -15.64 -14.67
C MET A 220 -1.17 -15.87 -13.18
N PRO A 221 0.01 -15.50 -12.64
CA PRO A 221 0.21 -15.44 -11.20
C PRO A 221 -0.78 -14.48 -10.56
N ASN A 222 -1.51 -14.95 -9.54
CA ASN A 222 -2.54 -14.16 -8.88
C ASN A 222 -2.48 -14.37 -7.36
N GLN A 223 -2.18 -13.30 -6.61
CA GLN A 223 -2.06 -13.36 -5.14
C GLN A 223 -3.37 -13.69 -4.42
N HIS A 224 -4.51 -13.59 -5.11
CA HIS A 224 -5.85 -13.83 -4.58
C HIS A 224 -6.39 -15.23 -4.94
N SER A 225 -5.70 -15.99 -5.79
CA SER A 225 -6.02 -17.39 -6.09
C SER A 225 -5.49 -18.32 -4.99
N GLU A 226 -6.18 -19.44 -4.74
CA GLU A 226 -5.81 -20.45 -3.73
C GLU A 226 -4.42 -21.04 -4.00
N ASP A 227 -4.14 -21.40 -5.25
CA ASP A 227 -2.84 -21.93 -5.67
C ASP A 227 -1.84 -20.83 -6.07
N GLY A 228 -2.33 -19.60 -6.18
CA GLY A 228 -1.55 -18.44 -6.63
C GLY A 228 -1.50 -18.28 -8.14
N ILE A 229 -2.36 -19.00 -8.88
CA ILE A 229 -2.42 -19.00 -10.34
C ILE A 229 -3.90 -18.91 -10.75
N THR A 230 -4.19 -18.05 -11.71
CA THR A 230 -5.45 -18.06 -12.46
C THR A 230 -5.17 -18.65 -13.84
N TRP A 231 -6.01 -19.58 -14.28
CA TRP A 231 -5.87 -20.26 -15.56
C TRP A 231 -6.84 -19.70 -16.59
N PHE A 232 -6.43 -19.75 -17.85
CA PHE A 232 -7.24 -19.32 -18.98
C PHE A 232 -7.16 -20.33 -20.11
N TYR A 233 -8.27 -20.52 -20.82
CA TYR A 233 -8.27 -21.21 -22.11
C TYR A 233 -8.94 -20.36 -23.19
N LYS A 234 -8.46 -20.51 -24.41
CA LYS A 234 -8.96 -19.80 -25.58
C LYS A 234 -10.08 -20.59 -26.22
N SER A 235 -11.22 -19.94 -26.44
CA SER A 235 -12.37 -20.50 -27.15
C SER A 235 -12.67 -19.67 -28.40
N VAL A 236 -12.61 -20.31 -29.57
CA VAL A 236 -12.95 -19.68 -30.85
C VAL A 236 -14.46 -19.76 -31.06
N PHE A 237 -15.07 -18.65 -31.46
CA PHE A 237 -16.48 -18.66 -31.86
C PHE A 237 -16.59 -19.22 -33.28
N ALA A 238 -17.02 -20.48 -33.41
CA ALA A 238 -17.44 -21.00 -34.70
C ALA A 238 -18.72 -20.25 -35.12
N ASP A 239 -18.70 -19.70 -36.33
CA ASP A 239 -19.77 -18.94 -36.97
C ASP A 239 -21.16 -19.56 -36.69
N ALA A 240 -22.11 -18.72 -36.28
CA ALA A 240 -23.50 -19.10 -36.01
C ALA A 240 -24.22 -19.40 -37.33
N GLY A 241 -23.83 -20.49 -37.99
CA GLY A 241 -24.18 -20.70 -39.39
C GLY A 241 -23.88 -22.07 -39.99
N SER A 242 -23.67 -23.14 -39.21
CA SER A 242 -23.88 -24.50 -39.76
C SER A 242 -24.03 -25.55 -38.65
N THR A 243 -25.23 -26.08 -38.49
CA THR A 243 -25.38 -27.48 -38.09
C THR A 243 -25.03 -28.33 -39.31
N ASP A 244 -23.81 -28.88 -39.37
CA ASP A 244 -23.58 -30.29 -39.73
C ASP A 244 -22.10 -30.65 -39.89
N ASN A 245 -21.72 -31.71 -39.16
CA ASN A 245 -20.70 -32.71 -39.46
C ASN A 245 -19.21 -32.32 -39.46
N VAL A 246 -18.61 -32.34 -38.27
CA VAL A 246 -17.25 -32.87 -38.10
C VAL A 246 -17.32 -34.40 -38.25
N THR A 247 -16.74 -34.93 -39.32
CA THR A 247 -16.49 -36.37 -39.47
C THR A 247 -15.40 -36.79 -38.49
N ASP A 248 -15.83 -37.35 -37.36
CA ASP A 248 -14.99 -38.06 -36.41
C ASP A 248 -14.46 -39.36 -37.03
N LYS A 249 -13.15 -39.42 -37.23
CA LYS A 249 -12.43 -40.68 -37.48
C LYS A 249 -11.90 -41.18 -36.14
N GLY A 250 -12.67 -42.06 -35.52
CA GLY A 250 -12.16 -43.03 -34.56
C GLY A 250 -12.68 -42.91 -33.14
N SER A 251 -14.00 -42.91 -32.94
CA SER A 251 -14.58 -43.12 -31.61
C SER A 251 -15.06 -44.56 -31.42
N THR A 252 -14.41 -45.28 -30.51
CA THR A 252 -15.02 -46.42 -29.81
C THR A 252 -16.31 -45.94 -29.15
N ALA A 253 -17.42 -46.64 -29.43
CA ALA A 253 -18.75 -46.29 -28.91
C ALA A 253 -18.70 -45.90 -27.42
N PRO A 254 -19.19 -44.70 -27.03
CA PRO A 254 -19.25 -44.32 -25.64
C PRO A 254 -20.19 -45.28 -24.91
N SER A 255 -19.74 -45.77 -23.74
CA SER A 255 -20.59 -46.55 -22.84
C SER A 255 -21.87 -45.77 -22.52
N PRO A 256 -23.03 -46.44 -22.40
CA PRO A 256 -24.30 -45.77 -22.11
C PRO A 256 -24.18 -44.97 -20.80
N GLU A 257 -24.52 -43.68 -20.87
CA GLU A 257 -24.49 -42.75 -19.74
C GLU A 257 -25.30 -43.33 -18.56
N THR A 258 -24.74 -43.26 -17.35
CA THR A 258 -25.48 -43.62 -16.14
C THR A 258 -26.59 -42.60 -15.87
N PRO A 259 -27.69 -42.97 -15.18
CA PRO A 259 -28.77 -42.02 -14.86
C PRO A 259 -28.30 -40.74 -14.18
N ALA A 260 -27.26 -40.81 -13.34
CA ALA A 260 -26.66 -39.65 -12.68
C ALA A 260 -25.89 -38.74 -13.65
N GLN A 261 -25.24 -39.30 -14.68
CA GLN A 261 -24.55 -38.52 -15.72
C GLN A 261 -25.55 -37.82 -16.64
N VAL A 262 -26.68 -38.47 -16.93
CA VAL A 262 -27.79 -37.84 -17.69
C VAL A 262 -28.39 -36.68 -16.91
N GLU A 263 -28.66 -36.85 -15.61
CA GLU A 263 -29.22 -35.80 -14.75
C GLU A 263 -28.26 -34.60 -14.61
N ALA A 264 -26.97 -34.84 -14.38
CA ALA A 264 -25.96 -33.79 -14.30
C ALA A 264 -25.80 -33.02 -15.63
N ARG A 265 -25.88 -33.71 -16.76
CA ARG A 265 -25.89 -33.09 -18.10
C ARG A 265 -27.14 -32.25 -18.31
N GLU A 266 -28.32 -32.76 -17.97
CA GLU A 266 -29.58 -32.01 -18.07
C GLU A 266 -29.57 -30.76 -17.17
N GLU A 267 -29.02 -30.86 -15.96
CA GLU A 267 -28.88 -29.72 -15.05
C GLU A 267 -27.92 -28.67 -15.62
N ARG A 268 -26.78 -29.10 -16.16
CA ARG A 268 -25.82 -28.23 -16.85
C ARG A 268 -26.47 -27.53 -18.05
N ASP A 269 -27.21 -28.27 -18.88
CA ASP A 269 -27.90 -27.73 -20.05
C ASP A 269 -29.02 -26.74 -19.64
N ARG A 270 -29.74 -27.01 -18.54
CA ARG A 270 -30.73 -26.08 -17.96
C ARG A 270 -30.06 -24.81 -17.43
N LYS A 271 -28.93 -24.93 -16.74
CA LYS A 271 -28.17 -23.77 -16.23
C LYS A 271 -27.62 -22.94 -17.39
N ALA A 272 -27.03 -23.56 -18.40
CA ALA A 272 -26.55 -22.88 -19.61
C ALA A 272 -27.68 -22.14 -20.33
N LYS A 273 -28.86 -22.77 -20.47
CA LYS A 273 -30.03 -22.11 -21.06
C LYS A 273 -30.54 -20.95 -20.20
N LEU A 274 -30.53 -21.09 -18.88
CA LEU A 274 -30.89 -20.01 -17.97
C LEU A 274 -29.92 -18.83 -18.09
N GLU A 275 -28.61 -19.08 -18.15
CA GLU A 275 -27.59 -18.06 -18.34
C GLU A 275 -27.76 -17.34 -19.68
N GLU A 276 -28.00 -18.05 -20.78
CA GLU A 276 -28.31 -17.48 -22.09
C GLU A 276 -29.55 -16.57 -22.04
N ASN A 277 -30.61 -17.03 -21.38
CA ASN A 277 -31.85 -16.25 -21.17
C ASN A 277 -31.57 -14.99 -20.34
N LEU A 278 -30.74 -15.10 -19.29
CA LEU A 278 -30.36 -13.97 -18.44
C LEU A 278 -29.48 -12.96 -19.19
N ARG A 279 -28.56 -13.41 -20.06
CA ARG A 279 -27.78 -12.54 -20.95
C ARG A 279 -28.68 -11.76 -21.90
N THR A 280 -29.67 -12.43 -22.50
CA THR A 280 -30.68 -11.79 -23.35
C THR A 280 -31.50 -10.76 -22.56
N ALA A 281 -31.98 -11.13 -21.37
CA ALA A 281 -32.71 -10.22 -20.49
C ALA A 281 -31.86 -9.02 -20.04
N ALA A 282 -30.55 -9.21 -19.81
CA ALA A 282 -29.63 -8.14 -19.49
C ALA A 282 -29.50 -7.14 -20.64
N THR A 283 -29.44 -7.60 -21.89
CA THR A 283 -29.41 -6.72 -23.07
C THR A 283 -30.70 -5.90 -23.20
N VAL A 284 -31.87 -6.52 -23.03
CA VAL A 284 -33.16 -5.81 -23.02
C VAL A 284 -33.21 -4.77 -21.90
N ARG A 285 -32.75 -5.14 -20.70
CA ARG A 285 -32.70 -4.24 -19.54
C ARG A 285 -31.76 -3.06 -19.77
N ARG A 286 -30.55 -3.29 -20.28
CA ARG A 286 -29.59 -2.22 -20.62
C ARG A 286 -30.18 -1.26 -21.64
N ARG A 287 -30.84 -1.77 -22.68
CA ARG A 287 -31.52 -0.93 -23.67
C ARG A 287 -32.65 -0.10 -23.04
N HIS A 288 -33.45 -0.70 -22.15
CA HIS A 288 -34.49 0.02 -21.42
C HIS A 288 -33.90 1.15 -20.55
N LEU A 289 -32.83 0.86 -19.80
CA LEU A 289 -32.13 1.84 -18.98
C LEU A 289 -31.51 2.97 -19.82
N ALA A 290 -30.90 2.64 -20.97
CA ALA A 290 -30.35 3.64 -21.89
C ALA A 290 -31.44 4.57 -22.45
N MET A 291 -32.62 4.02 -22.80
CA MET A 291 -33.76 4.85 -23.22
C MET A 291 -34.26 5.76 -22.10
N ALA A 292 -34.32 5.25 -20.85
CA ALA A 292 -34.70 6.05 -19.69
C ALA A 292 -33.70 7.17 -19.41
N ALA A 293 -32.39 6.91 -19.55
CA ALA A 293 -31.33 7.91 -19.39
C ALA A 293 -31.35 8.99 -20.48
N ALA A 294 -31.72 8.62 -21.72
CA ALA A 294 -31.89 9.57 -22.82
C ALA A 294 -33.16 10.42 -22.70
N GLN A 295 -34.12 10.03 -21.84
CA GLN A 295 -35.37 10.75 -21.65
C GLN A 295 -35.13 12.00 -20.78
N GLN A 296 -35.64 13.16 -21.21
CA GLN A 296 -35.58 14.41 -20.45
C GLN A 296 -36.65 14.46 -19.33
N SER A 297 -36.60 13.51 -18.40
CA SER A 297 -37.55 13.42 -17.28
C SER A 297 -36.99 14.12 -16.04
N LYS A 298 -37.52 15.32 -15.73
CA LYS A 298 -37.14 16.08 -14.53
C LYS A 298 -37.41 15.30 -13.24
N ASP A 299 -38.54 14.59 -13.19
CA ASP A 299 -38.94 13.81 -12.02
C ASP A 299 -38.05 12.57 -11.81
N LEU A 300 -37.64 11.89 -12.88
CA LEU A 300 -36.65 10.81 -12.79
C LEU A 300 -35.30 11.34 -12.32
N ALA A 301 -34.84 12.48 -12.86
CA ALA A 301 -33.58 13.11 -12.43
C ALA A 301 -33.58 13.47 -10.94
N ILE A 302 -34.66 14.07 -10.44
CA ILE A 302 -34.80 14.38 -9.00
C ILE A 302 -34.76 13.10 -8.16
N ARG A 303 -35.53 12.07 -8.53
CA ARG A 303 -35.57 10.81 -7.78
C ARG A 303 -34.21 10.10 -7.78
N SER A 304 -33.53 10.04 -8.93
CA SER A 304 -32.20 9.44 -9.06
C SER A 304 -31.15 10.19 -8.25
N LEU A 305 -31.12 11.53 -8.31
CA LEU A 305 -30.15 12.31 -7.54
C LEU A 305 -30.42 12.24 -6.03
N ARG A 306 -31.69 12.17 -5.58
CA ARG A 306 -32.00 11.95 -4.16
C ARG A 306 -31.44 10.64 -3.64
N ILE A 307 -31.61 9.56 -4.40
CA ILE A 307 -31.07 8.25 -4.05
C ILE A 307 -29.54 8.33 -3.97
N LEU A 308 -28.90 8.91 -4.99
CA LEU A 308 -27.44 9.06 -5.03
C LEU A 308 -26.90 9.88 -3.84
N VAL A 309 -27.49 11.04 -3.56
CA VAL A 309 -27.09 11.92 -2.45
C VAL A 309 -27.27 11.19 -1.12
N LEU A 310 -28.42 10.53 -0.90
CA LEU A 310 -28.69 9.80 0.33
C LEU A 310 -27.72 8.63 0.54
N GLU A 311 -27.47 7.85 -0.51
CA GLU A 311 -26.54 6.72 -0.46
C GLU A 311 -25.12 7.21 -0.15
N ARG A 312 -24.63 8.23 -0.85
CA ARG A 312 -23.28 8.76 -0.62
C ARG A 312 -23.12 9.36 0.78
N ALA A 313 -24.10 10.11 1.26
CA ALA A 313 -24.07 10.69 2.60
C ALA A 313 -24.06 9.65 3.73
N THR A 314 -24.55 8.44 3.48
CA THR A 314 -24.73 7.41 4.52
C THR A 314 -23.78 6.21 4.38
N SER A 315 -23.09 6.08 3.24
CA SER A 315 -22.26 4.90 2.92
C SER A 315 -20.94 4.77 3.68
N ALA A 316 -20.35 5.88 4.16
CA ALA A 316 -19.01 5.90 4.73
C ALA A 316 -18.97 6.56 6.12
N PRO A 317 -18.75 5.79 7.21
CA PRO A 317 -18.80 6.31 8.58
C PRO A 317 -17.81 7.44 8.86
N TYR A 318 -16.62 7.39 8.26
CA TYR A 318 -15.52 8.31 8.54
C TYR A 318 -15.57 9.64 7.74
N THR A 319 -16.47 9.76 6.74
CA THR A 319 -16.74 11.01 6.01
C THR A 319 -18.12 11.57 6.35
N LYS A 320 -18.88 10.90 7.20
CA LYS A 320 -20.27 11.22 7.53
C LYS A 320 -20.44 12.66 8.05
N SER A 321 -19.55 13.13 8.91
CA SER A 321 -19.60 14.51 9.42
C SER A 321 -19.41 15.55 8.31
N VAL A 322 -18.39 15.37 7.48
CA VAL A 322 -18.10 16.25 6.34
C VAL A 322 -19.24 16.21 5.32
N ALA A 323 -19.81 15.02 5.05
CA ALA A 323 -20.97 14.86 4.19
C ALA A 323 -22.18 15.65 4.70
N MET A 324 -22.46 15.59 6.01
CA MET A 324 -23.55 16.36 6.62
C MET A 324 -23.32 17.86 6.52
N GLU A 325 -22.10 18.32 6.79
CA GLU A 325 -21.72 19.73 6.67
C GLU A 325 -21.89 20.25 5.23
N LEU A 326 -21.43 19.50 4.23
CA LEU A 326 -21.59 19.83 2.81
C LEU A 326 -23.05 19.86 2.37
N LEU A 327 -23.91 19.05 3.01
CA LEU A 327 -25.36 19.08 2.78
C LEU A 327 -26.06 20.21 3.56
N GLY A 328 -25.35 20.96 4.41
CA GLY A 328 -25.95 21.97 5.29
C GLY A 328 -26.82 21.37 6.39
N VAL A 329 -26.59 20.10 6.73
CA VAL A 329 -27.23 19.43 7.87
C VAL A 329 -26.32 19.66 9.09
N PRO A 330 -26.81 20.29 10.17
CA PRO A 330 -25.98 20.60 11.32
C PRO A 330 -25.37 19.32 11.95
N PRO A 331 -24.12 19.37 12.42
CA PRO A 331 -23.49 18.21 13.07
C PRO A 331 -24.29 17.82 14.32
N MET A 332 -24.79 16.58 14.33
CA MET A 332 -25.57 16.03 15.44
C MET A 332 -24.66 15.79 16.65
N THR A 333 -25.12 16.22 17.83
CA THR A 333 -24.33 16.21 19.08
C THR A 333 -24.39 14.87 19.84
N LYS A 334 -24.95 13.81 19.25
CA LYS A 334 -25.12 12.49 19.89
C LYS A 334 -24.91 11.33 18.91
N ASP A 335 -24.19 10.30 19.38
CA ASP A 335 -23.99 8.98 18.77
C ASP A 335 -25.31 8.19 18.67
N ASP A 336 -26.21 8.54 17.76
CA ASP A 336 -27.45 7.77 17.53
C ASP A 336 -27.66 7.56 16.01
N ASP A 337 -26.91 6.59 15.46
CA ASP A 337 -26.80 6.31 14.02
C ASP A 337 -28.15 6.05 13.32
N GLU A 338 -29.19 5.59 14.03
CA GLU A 338 -30.52 5.33 13.47
C GLU A 338 -31.31 6.61 13.16
N ASN A 339 -31.07 7.72 13.86
CA ASN A 339 -31.79 8.98 13.64
C ASN A 339 -31.19 9.79 12.47
N ASP A 340 -29.94 9.50 12.10
CA ASP A 340 -29.18 10.24 11.08
C ASP A 340 -29.73 10.01 9.67
N HIS A 341 -30.07 8.77 9.32
CA HIS A 341 -30.59 8.46 8.00
C HIS A 341 -31.92 9.17 7.74
N ALA A 342 -32.84 9.13 8.71
CA ALA A 342 -34.15 9.75 8.60
C ALA A 342 -34.09 11.29 8.57
N GLU A 343 -33.08 11.90 9.21
CA GLU A 343 -32.88 13.34 9.12
C GLU A 343 -32.28 13.76 7.78
N ILE A 344 -31.23 13.08 7.33
CA ILE A 344 -30.61 13.32 6.02
C ILE A 344 -31.66 13.11 4.93
N GLU A 345 -32.45 12.04 4.98
CA GLU A 345 -33.53 11.78 4.03
C GLU A 345 -34.57 12.90 4.02
N ARG A 346 -35.01 13.38 5.21
CA ARG A 346 -35.94 14.52 5.31
C ARG A 346 -35.36 15.81 4.71
N HIS A 347 -34.05 16.01 4.82
CA HIS A 347 -33.36 17.17 4.25
C HIS A 347 -33.26 17.04 2.72
N VAL A 348 -32.72 15.92 2.22
CA VAL A 348 -32.55 15.61 0.79
C VAL A 348 -33.89 15.62 0.03
N ASN A 349 -34.98 15.18 0.65
CA ASN A 349 -36.32 15.22 0.06
C ASN A 349 -36.86 16.64 -0.17
N LYS A 350 -36.30 17.67 0.48
CA LYS A 350 -36.68 19.08 0.30
C LYS A 350 -35.81 19.81 -0.72
N MET A 351 -34.68 19.22 -1.12
CA MET A 351 -33.76 19.85 -2.07
C MET A 351 -34.39 19.97 -3.47
N SER A 352 -34.08 21.08 -4.14
CA SER A 352 -34.39 21.30 -5.56
C SER A 352 -33.50 20.43 -6.46
N LEU A 353 -33.82 20.35 -7.76
CA LEU A 353 -32.98 19.61 -8.72
C LEU A 353 -31.55 20.16 -8.74
N GLU A 354 -31.41 21.48 -8.72
CA GLU A 354 -30.14 22.20 -8.76
C GLU A 354 -29.33 21.92 -7.49
N GLN A 355 -29.97 21.98 -6.32
CA GLN A 355 -29.33 21.62 -5.05
C GLN A 355 -28.88 20.16 -5.05
N LEU A 356 -29.73 19.24 -5.52
CA LEU A 356 -29.40 17.82 -5.60
C LEU A 356 -28.22 17.54 -6.54
N ALA A 357 -28.16 18.23 -7.67
CA ALA A 357 -27.06 18.08 -8.63
C ALA A 357 -25.72 18.54 -8.02
N VAL A 358 -25.70 19.70 -7.38
CA VAL A 358 -24.50 20.22 -6.71
C VAL A 358 -24.12 19.32 -5.53
N SER A 359 -25.08 18.95 -4.68
CA SER A 359 -24.84 18.04 -3.55
C SER A 359 -24.29 16.69 -3.98
N ALA A 360 -24.79 16.11 -5.07
CA ALA A 360 -24.25 14.86 -5.61
C ALA A 360 -22.78 14.99 -6.01
N TYR A 361 -22.40 16.12 -6.63
CA TYR A 361 -21.03 16.40 -7.00
C TYR A 361 -20.11 16.56 -5.80
N LEU A 362 -20.54 17.35 -4.80
CA LEU A 362 -19.80 17.57 -3.56
C LEU A 362 -19.58 16.25 -2.81
N LEU A 363 -20.60 15.40 -2.73
CA LEU A 363 -20.49 14.11 -2.04
C LEU A 363 -19.62 13.09 -2.77
N MET A 364 -19.38 13.24 -4.07
CA MET A 364 -18.34 12.47 -4.76
C MET A 364 -16.92 12.87 -4.34
N HIS A 365 -16.74 14.10 -3.89
CA HIS A 365 -15.45 14.68 -3.48
C HIS A 365 -15.30 14.83 -1.96
N VAL A 366 -16.22 14.24 -1.18
CA VAL A 366 -16.22 14.35 0.29
C VAL A 366 -14.92 13.84 0.92
N LEU A 367 -14.28 12.86 0.28
CA LEU A 367 -13.01 12.31 0.73
C LEU A 367 -11.87 13.32 0.53
N GLN A 368 -11.79 13.92 -0.66
CA GLN A 368 -10.81 14.94 -1.02
C GLN A 368 -10.96 16.15 -0.10
N GLU A 369 -12.20 16.61 0.11
CA GLU A 369 -12.49 17.72 1.01
C GLU A 369 -12.05 17.41 2.45
N ARG A 370 -12.33 16.20 2.95
CA ARG A 370 -11.83 15.76 4.26
C ARG A 370 -10.30 15.76 4.30
N ASP A 371 -9.65 15.29 3.23
CA ASP A 371 -8.19 15.18 3.16
C ASP A 371 -7.50 16.55 3.22
N LEU A 372 -8.12 17.61 2.69
CA LEU A 372 -7.60 18.99 2.78
C LEU A 372 -7.41 19.48 4.22
N ALA A 373 -8.04 18.87 5.22
CA ALA A 373 -7.76 19.16 6.62
C ALA A 373 -6.35 18.68 7.08
N GLY A 374 -5.71 17.79 6.33
CA GLY A 374 -4.40 17.23 6.63
C GLY A 374 -3.28 17.79 5.76
N VAL A 375 -2.10 18.02 6.34
CA VAL A 375 -0.93 18.60 5.65
C VAL A 375 -0.52 17.79 4.40
N PHE A 376 -0.70 16.46 4.41
CA PHE A 376 -0.38 15.59 3.27
C PHE A 376 -1.09 16.00 1.97
N ALA A 377 -2.35 16.45 2.08
CA ALA A 377 -3.16 16.86 0.93
C ALA A 377 -2.60 18.08 0.19
N TRP A 378 -1.68 18.81 0.82
CA TRP A 378 -1.06 20.01 0.26
C TRP A 378 0.37 19.74 -0.25
N THR A 379 0.79 18.47 -0.32
CA THR A 379 2.13 18.09 -0.77
C THR A 379 2.15 17.68 -2.24
N ARG A 380 3.35 17.52 -2.81
CA ARG A 380 3.54 17.09 -4.21
C ARG A 380 3.15 15.63 -4.46
N GLU A 381 2.98 14.85 -3.38
CA GLU A 381 2.51 13.46 -3.44
C GLU A 381 0.98 13.36 -3.39
N SER A 382 0.26 14.47 -3.64
CA SER A 382 -1.18 14.46 -3.87
C SER A 382 -1.52 13.52 -5.05
N TYR A 383 -2.68 12.87 -4.96
CA TYR A 383 -3.16 11.98 -6.01
C TYR A 383 -4.05 12.76 -7.00
N PRO A 384 -4.16 12.33 -8.27
CA PRO A 384 -4.80 13.12 -9.33
C PRO A 384 -6.21 13.65 -9.02
N ALA A 385 -7.00 12.90 -8.24
CA ALA A 385 -8.34 13.34 -7.85
C ALA A 385 -8.33 14.52 -6.86
N LEU A 386 -7.29 14.67 -6.05
CA LEU A 386 -7.15 15.80 -5.13
C LEU A 386 -6.69 17.07 -5.87
N ASP A 387 -5.82 16.93 -6.87
CA ASP A 387 -5.45 18.06 -7.74
C ASP A 387 -6.65 18.56 -8.55
N ALA A 388 -7.48 17.63 -9.05
CA ALA A 388 -8.75 17.97 -9.68
C ALA A 388 -9.70 18.69 -8.71
N TRP A 389 -9.74 18.26 -7.45
CA TRP A 389 -10.55 18.94 -6.43
C TRP A 389 -10.07 20.36 -6.14
N HIS A 390 -8.76 20.59 -6.01
CA HIS A 390 -8.22 21.94 -5.89
C HIS A 390 -8.62 22.84 -7.06
N HIS A 391 -8.57 22.32 -8.28
CA HIS A 391 -8.98 23.04 -9.48
C HIS A 391 -10.47 23.38 -9.46
N ASP A 392 -11.33 22.42 -9.11
CA ASP A 392 -12.77 22.65 -9.05
C ASP A 392 -13.15 23.64 -7.95
N LEU A 393 -12.50 23.59 -6.80
CA LEU A 393 -12.69 24.57 -5.72
C LEU A 393 -12.50 26.00 -6.26
N THR A 394 -11.43 26.26 -7.00
CA THR A 394 -11.16 27.61 -7.53
C THR A 394 -12.01 27.96 -8.75
N GLU A 395 -12.08 27.08 -9.75
CA GLU A 395 -12.69 27.40 -11.06
C GLU A 395 -14.20 27.18 -11.10
N LEU A 396 -14.70 26.11 -10.46
CA LEU A 396 -16.12 25.79 -10.44
C LEU A 396 -16.85 26.49 -9.29
N PHE A 397 -16.25 26.48 -8.10
CA PHE A 397 -16.88 27.03 -6.89
C PHE A 397 -16.40 28.45 -6.52
N GLY A 398 -15.35 28.97 -7.17
CA GLY A 398 -14.86 30.32 -6.90
C GLY A 398 -14.24 30.48 -5.52
N TYR A 399 -13.71 29.39 -4.94
CA TYR A 399 -13.07 29.41 -3.62
C TYR A 399 -11.73 30.15 -3.69
N GLU A 400 -11.55 31.12 -2.80
CA GLU A 400 -10.29 31.82 -2.61
C GLU A 400 -9.55 31.21 -1.41
N TYR A 401 -8.36 30.65 -1.68
CA TYR A 401 -7.53 30.08 -0.62
C TYR A 401 -7.10 31.14 0.40
N SER A 402 -7.08 30.74 1.67
CA SER A 402 -6.51 31.56 2.73
C SER A 402 -5.00 31.72 2.57
N ASP A 403 -4.41 32.71 3.24
CA ASP A 403 -2.95 32.92 3.24
C ASP A 403 -2.17 31.66 3.67
N VAL A 404 -2.75 30.84 4.56
CA VAL A 404 -2.13 29.59 5.02
C VAL A 404 -2.12 28.54 3.91
N GLU A 405 -3.26 28.34 3.26
CA GLU A 405 -3.41 27.36 2.17
C GLU A 405 -2.59 27.77 0.95
N GLN A 406 -2.61 29.05 0.60
CA GLN A 406 -1.80 29.60 -0.48
C GLN A 406 -0.31 29.40 -0.19
N GLY A 407 0.14 29.64 1.05
CA GLY A 407 1.53 29.38 1.44
C GLY A 407 1.92 27.90 1.35
N LEU A 408 0.98 26.97 1.58
CA LEU A 408 1.21 25.53 1.40
C LEU A 408 1.29 25.16 -0.08
N LEU A 409 0.43 25.71 -0.93
CA LEU A 409 0.47 25.52 -2.39
C LEU A 409 1.75 26.09 -3.00
N ASP A 410 2.16 27.30 -2.59
CA ASP A 410 3.40 27.92 -3.05
C ASP A 410 4.63 27.08 -2.65
N ALA A 411 4.64 26.55 -1.43
CA ALA A 411 5.70 25.66 -0.96
C ALA A 411 5.75 24.33 -1.74
N ARG A 412 4.58 23.77 -2.06
CA ARG A 412 4.45 22.58 -2.92
C ARG A 412 5.03 22.81 -4.30
N ASP A 413 4.70 23.94 -4.91
CA ASP A 413 5.06 24.27 -6.29
C ASP A 413 6.54 24.68 -6.42
N ALA A 414 7.11 25.32 -5.39
CA ALA A 414 8.55 25.64 -5.34
C ALA A 414 9.43 24.36 -5.36
N VAL A 415 9.05 23.34 -4.60
CA VAL A 415 9.73 22.02 -4.62
C VAL A 415 9.55 21.31 -5.98
N ALA A 416 8.50 21.64 -6.73
CA ALA A 416 8.29 21.12 -8.07
C ALA A 416 9.27 21.68 -9.11
N ALA A 417 9.67 22.94 -8.96
CA ALA A 417 10.66 23.58 -9.82
C ALA A 417 12.07 23.02 -9.58
N ASP A 418 12.48 22.85 -8.32
CA ASP A 418 13.82 22.39 -7.94
C ASP A 418 14.12 20.93 -8.34
N ALA A 419 13.10 20.09 -8.56
CA ALA A 419 13.30 18.70 -9.01
C ALA A 419 13.29 18.54 -10.55
N LYS A 420 13.03 19.62 -11.30
CA LYS A 420 13.10 19.64 -12.77
C LYS A 420 14.41 20.22 -13.30
N GLU A 421 15.18 20.94 -12.47
CA GLU A 421 16.60 21.23 -12.67
C GLU A 421 17.48 20.06 -12.22
#